data_AF-A0A1M6S040-F1
#
_entry.id   AF-A0A1M6S040-F1
#
_cell.length_a   1.000
_cell.length_b   1.000
_cell.length_c   1.000
_cell.angle_alpha   90.00
_cell.angle_beta   90.00
_cell.angle_gamma   90.00
#
_symmetry.space_group_name_H-M   'P 1'
#
loop_
_entity.id
_entity.type
_entity.pdbx_description
1 polymer ?
#
loop_
_entity_poly.entity_id
_entity_poly.type
_entity_poly.pdbx_seq_one_letter_code
_entity_poly.pdbx_strand_id
1 'polypeptide(L)'
;MFSFLNGKSPFDEAEERLEAGDTVNGKPRLPSGPIMGWQDGVFLLVIVGLIVGGYQYYQHVKRSCAETFAQCDSLYVAATADATKFAEVEACYESTWDLAFVSDTLEVLRQNRLGEIEDMRNVQKDLLANANDALDKGDTAAAAKIVTEYKGAMLLYTGDKSEWDEIVKISEIQAAKDAAKASAVAAEPANSAADSSAAK
;
A
#
# COMPACT_ATOMS: atom_id res chain seq x y z
N MET A 1 -28.06 -30.99 3.48
CA MET A 1 -29.48 -30.97 3.04
C MET A 1 -30.25 -31.88 3.98
N PHE A 2 -30.97 -31.32 4.96
CA PHE A 2 -31.79 -32.12 5.87
C PHE A 2 -33.09 -32.49 5.15
N SER A 3 -33.32 -33.78 4.92
CA SER A 3 -34.55 -34.30 4.33
C SER A 3 -35.61 -34.44 5.42
N PHE A 4 -36.55 -33.51 5.46
CA PHE A 4 -37.76 -33.53 6.29
C PHE A 4 -38.94 -34.24 5.58
N LEU A 5 -38.68 -35.31 4.83
CA LEU A 5 -39.71 -36.00 4.04
C LEU A 5 -39.55 -37.52 4.10
N ASN A 6 -39.79 -38.11 5.26
CA ASN A 6 -40.31 -39.47 5.32
C ASN A 6 -41.43 -39.50 6.37
N GLY A 7 -42.63 -39.19 5.89
CA GLY A 7 -43.83 -39.08 6.71
C GLY A 7 -44.37 -40.44 7.12
N LYS A 8 -44.02 -40.87 8.33
CA LYS A 8 -44.96 -41.57 9.21
C LYS A 8 -45.22 -40.65 10.40
N SER A 9 -46.49 -40.39 10.66
CA SER A 9 -46.88 -39.55 11.78
C SER A 9 -46.44 -40.24 13.08
N PRO A 10 -45.91 -39.51 14.08
CA PRO A 10 -45.53 -40.09 15.36
C PRO A 10 -46.74 -40.64 16.14
N PHE A 11 -47.96 -40.39 15.68
CA PHE A 11 -49.18 -40.99 16.21
C PHE A 11 -49.45 -42.39 15.61
N ASP A 12 -49.01 -42.68 14.38
CA ASP A 12 -49.19 -44.00 13.77
C ASP A 12 -48.28 -45.06 14.43
N GLU A 13 -47.04 -44.69 14.77
CA GLU A 13 -46.14 -45.59 15.52
C GLU A 13 -46.60 -45.79 16.98
N ALA A 14 -47.36 -44.84 17.55
CA ALA A 14 -47.87 -44.96 18.90
C ALA A 14 -49.06 -45.93 18.99
N GLU A 15 -49.87 -46.00 17.93
CA GLU A 15 -51.00 -46.94 17.83
C GLU A 15 -50.52 -48.39 17.59
N GLU A 16 -49.56 -48.60 16.69
CA GLU A 16 -48.92 -49.93 16.48
C GLU A 16 -48.23 -50.47 17.75
N ARG A 17 -47.64 -49.60 18.58
CA ARG A 17 -46.99 -50.02 19.85
C ARG A 17 -47.96 -50.26 20.99
N LEU A 18 -49.16 -49.68 20.95
CA LEU A 18 -50.26 -50.01 21.87
C LEU A 18 -50.83 -51.40 21.59
N GLU A 19 -50.90 -51.80 20.32
CA GLU A 19 -51.30 -53.17 19.93
C GLU A 19 -50.20 -54.21 20.20
N ALA A 20 -48.91 -53.82 20.13
CA ALA A 20 -47.77 -54.70 20.41
C ALA A 20 -47.52 -54.98 21.92
N GLY A 21 -48.33 -54.43 22.82
CA GLY A 21 -48.27 -54.73 24.26
C GLY A 21 -47.08 -54.13 25.03
N ASP A 22 -46.28 -53.26 24.39
CA ASP A 22 -45.07 -52.69 24.98
C ASP A 22 -45.39 -51.42 25.80
N THR A 23 -46.20 -51.61 26.84
CA THR A 23 -46.70 -50.54 27.72
C THR A 23 -46.08 -50.62 29.11
N VAL A 24 -45.73 -49.46 29.68
CA VAL A 24 -45.40 -49.34 31.11
C VAL A 24 -46.53 -48.54 31.74
N ASN A 25 -47.32 -49.17 32.62
CA ASN A 25 -48.48 -48.56 33.30
C ASN A 25 -49.52 -47.93 32.35
N GLY A 26 -49.87 -48.60 31.26
CA GLY A 26 -51.00 -48.22 30.40
C GLY A 26 -50.81 -46.93 29.59
N LYS A 27 -49.57 -46.42 29.48
CA LYS A 27 -49.22 -45.32 28.56
C LYS A 27 -48.21 -45.83 27.52
N PRO A 28 -48.34 -45.41 26.25
CA PRO A 28 -47.38 -45.77 25.21
C PRO A 28 -45.99 -45.29 25.63
N ARG A 29 -44.99 -46.17 25.51
CA ARG A 29 -43.60 -45.85 25.78
C ARG A 29 -43.14 -44.86 24.70
N LEU A 30 -43.24 -43.57 24.99
CA LEU A 30 -42.70 -42.53 24.12
C LEU A 30 -41.21 -42.86 23.90
N PRO A 31 -40.71 -42.80 22.65
CA PRO A 31 -39.29 -42.95 22.42
C PRO A 31 -38.60 -41.87 23.26
N SER A 32 -37.84 -42.30 24.27
CA SER A 32 -36.91 -41.42 24.94
C SER A 32 -35.87 -41.05 23.88
N GLY A 33 -36.07 -39.91 23.23
CA GLY A 33 -35.04 -39.33 22.37
C GLY A 33 -33.72 -39.34 23.14
N PRO A 34 -32.58 -39.58 22.48
CA PRO A 34 -31.31 -39.69 23.15
C PRO A 34 -31.12 -38.45 24.01
N ILE A 35 -31.07 -38.65 25.34
CA ILE A 35 -30.72 -37.61 26.29
C ILE A 35 -29.30 -37.22 25.90
N MET A 36 -29.12 -36.02 25.32
CA MET A 36 -27.79 -35.52 24.98
C MET A 36 -26.89 -35.74 26.19
N GLY A 37 -25.89 -36.61 26.02
CA GLY A 37 -24.93 -36.87 27.08
C GLY A 37 -24.24 -35.55 27.45
N TRP A 38 -23.83 -35.39 28.71
CA TRP A 38 -23.07 -34.23 29.16
C TRP A 38 -21.89 -33.89 28.23
N GLN A 39 -21.26 -34.92 27.65
CA GLN A 39 -20.19 -34.79 26.66
C GLN A 39 -20.63 -34.05 25.38
N ASP A 40 -21.85 -34.28 24.90
CA ASP A 40 -22.42 -33.63 23.71
C ASP A 40 -22.71 -32.14 24.00
N GLY A 41 -23.17 -31.84 25.22
CA GLY A 41 -23.34 -30.46 25.70
C GLY A 41 -22.01 -29.69 25.80
N VAL A 42 -20.94 -30.32 26.32
CA VAL A 42 -19.60 -29.72 26.37
C VAL A 42 -19.05 -29.49 24.95
N PHE A 43 -19.25 -30.44 24.04
CA PHE A 43 -18.82 -30.30 22.65
C PHE A 43 -19.53 -29.14 21.94
N LEU A 44 -20.84 -28.97 22.16
CA LEU A 44 -21.58 -27.82 21.66
C LEU A 44 -21.06 -26.49 22.22
N LEU A 45 -20.70 -26.42 23.51
CA LEU A 45 -20.11 -25.22 24.09
C LEU A 45 -18.76 -24.86 23.45
N VAL A 46 -17.92 -25.86 23.13
CA VAL A 46 -16.66 -25.64 22.41
C VAL A 46 -16.90 -25.08 21.02
N ILE A 47 -17.87 -25.63 20.28
CA ILE A 47 -18.26 -25.11 18.96
C ILE A 47 -18.74 -23.66 19.05
N VAL A 48 -19.62 -23.36 20.01
CA VAL A 48 -20.11 -21.99 20.24
C VAL A 48 -18.95 -21.05 20.57
N GLY A 49 -18.00 -21.48 21.42
CA GLY A 49 -16.80 -20.73 21.74
C GLY A 49 -15.94 -20.44 20.50
N LEU A 50 -15.73 -21.43 19.63
CA LEU A 50 -15.01 -21.26 18.36
C LEU A 50 -15.73 -20.28 17.42
N ILE A 51 -17.05 -20.36 17.31
CA ILE A 51 -17.85 -19.44 16.46
C ILE A 51 -17.75 -18.00 16.98
N VAL A 52 -17.98 -17.80 18.27
CA VAL A 52 -17.95 -16.46 18.89
C VAL A 52 -16.52 -15.89 18.86
N GLY A 53 -15.51 -16.70 19.18
CA GLY A 53 -14.11 -16.30 19.11
C GLY A 53 -13.68 -15.95 17.69
N GLY A 54 -14.04 -16.78 16.71
CA GLY A 54 -13.79 -16.52 15.29
C GLY A 54 -14.45 -15.25 14.79
N TYR A 55 -15.69 -14.97 15.22
CA TYR A 55 -16.39 -13.73 14.88
C TYR A 55 -15.70 -12.49 15.47
N GLN A 56 -15.29 -12.53 16.74
CA GLN A 56 -14.57 -11.42 17.36
C GLN A 56 -13.20 -11.19 16.70
N TYR A 57 -12.47 -12.25 16.40
CA TYR A 57 -11.22 -12.16 15.65
C TYR A 57 -11.43 -11.54 14.28
N TYR A 58 -12.43 -11.99 13.54
CA TYR A 58 -12.78 -11.42 12.23
C TYR A 58 -13.11 -9.91 12.30
N GLN A 59 -13.89 -9.48 13.29
CA GLN A 59 -14.19 -8.08 13.51
C GLN A 59 -12.94 -7.26 13.86
N HIS A 60 -12.04 -7.83 14.67
CA HIS A 60 -10.77 -7.21 15.01
C HIS A 60 -9.87 -7.01 13.78
N VAL A 61 -9.68 -8.05 12.96
CA VAL A 61 -8.86 -7.96 11.74
C VAL A 61 -9.47 -6.96 10.76
N LYS A 62 -10.80 -6.95 10.59
CA LYS A 62 -11.49 -5.95 9.76
C LYS A 62 -11.22 -4.52 10.21
N ARG A 63 -11.30 -4.27 11.52
CA ARG A 63 -11.06 -2.94 12.08
C ARG A 63 -9.59 -2.52 11.91
N SER A 64 -8.66 -3.41 12.21
CA SER A 64 -7.22 -3.18 12.03
C SER A 64 -6.90 -2.83 10.57
N CYS A 65 -7.43 -3.60 9.61
CA CYS A 65 -7.28 -3.33 8.20
C CYS A 65 -7.79 -1.93 7.82
N ALA A 66 -9.01 -1.58 8.23
CA ALA A 66 -9.57 -0.25 7.95
C ALA A 66 -8.73 0.88 8.56
N GLU A 67 -8.20 0.69 9.77
CA GLU A 67 -7.33 1.66 10.43
C GLU A 67 -5.99 1.83 9.69
N THR A 68 -5.35 0.75 9.24
CA THR A 68 -4.11 0.81 8.44
C THR A 68 -4.34 1.53 7.11
N PHE A 69 -5.41 1.19 6.38
CA PHE A 69 -5.71 1.85 5.11
C PHE A 69 -6.05 3.34 5.29
N ALA A 70 -6.74 3.71 6.37
CA ALA A 70 -6.99 5.12 6.69
C ALA A 70 -5.70 5.88 7.01
N GLN A 71 -4.73 5.25 7.69
CA GLN A 71 -3.41 5.84 7.93
C GLN A 71 -2.67 6.06 6.61
N CYS A 72 -2.61 5.07 5.73
CA CYS A 72 -1.94 5.22 4.43
C CYS A 72 -2.61 6.28 3.55
N ASP A 73 -3.94 6.36 3.54
CA ASP A 73 -4.67 7.40 2.80
C ASP A 73 -4.39 8.80 3.36
N SER A 74 -4.29 8.94 4.69
CA SER A 74 -3.90 10.22 5.30
C SER A 74 -2.49 10.67 4.92
N LEU A 75 -1.54 9.71 4.82
CA LEU A 75 -0.19 9.98 4.33
C LEU A 75 -0.20 10.35 2.85
N TYR A 76 -1.01 9.67 2.04
CA TYR A 76 -1.17 10.00 0.63
C TYR A 76 -1.69 11.42 0.44
N VAL A 77 -2.75 11.81 1.17
CA VAL A 77 -3.26 13.19 1.15
C VAL A 77 -2.18 14.19 1.58
N ALA A 78 -1.40 13.88 2.62
CA ALA A 78 -0.28 14.73 3.01
C ALA A 78 0.80 14.82 1.93
N ALA A 79 1.06 13.74 1.20
CA ALA A 79 2.03 13.69 0.11
C ALA A 79 1.59 14.49 -1.12
N THR A 80 0.27 14.66 -1.35
CA THR A 80 -0.20 15.57 -2.40
C THR A 80 0.21 17.03 -2.18
N ALA A 81 0.41 17.44 -0.92
CA ALA A 81 0.92 18.77 -0.56
C ALA A 81 2.46 18.81 -0.46
N ASP A 82 3.09 17.69 -0.15
CA ASP A 82 4.53 17.54 0.00
C ASP A 82 5.01 16.26 -0.69
N ALA A 83 5.47 16.42 -1.93
CA ALA A 83 5.85 15.30 -2.77
C ALA A 83 6.99 14.46 -2.16
N THR A 84 7.78 15.00 -1.24
CA THR A 84 8.87 14.24 -0.59
C THR A 84 8.38 13.02 0.20
N LYS A 85 7.09 13.00 0.56
CA LYS A 85 6.49 11.93 1.38
C LYS A 85 5.98 10.73 0.59
N PHE A 86 5.97 10.78 -0.75
CA PHE A 86 5.44 9.67 -1.55
C PHE A 86 6.17 8.35 -1.32
N ALA A 87 7.46 8.38 -0.94
CA ALA A 87 8.19 7.17 -0.55
C ALA A 87 7.64 6.51 0.74
N GLU A 88 7.21 7.32 1.72
CA GLU A 88 6.57 6.81 2.94
C GLU A 88 5.18 6.24 2.65
N VAL A 89 4.48 6.85 1.69
CA VAL A 89 3.15 6.39 1.25
C VAL A 89 3.25 5.04 0.55
N GLU A 90 4.23 4.86 -0.33
CA GLU A 90 4.51 3.59 -1.00
C GLU A 90 4.76 2.48 0.04
N ALA A 91 5.66 2.71 0.98
CA ALA A 91 5.96 1.76 2.04
C ALA A 91 4.73 1.43 2.91
N CYS A 92 3.88 2.43 3.19
CA CYS A 92 2.64 2.21 3.94
C CYS A 92 1.70 1.27 3.17
N TYR A 93 1.44 1.56 1.89
CA TYR A 93 0.57 0.70 1.08
C TYR A 93 1.18 -0.68 0.82
N GLU A 94 2.50 -0.80 0.70
CA GLU A 94 3.16 -2.11 0.62
C GLU A 94 2.96 -2.94 1.90
N SER A 95 3.02 -2.32 3.08
CA SER A 95 2.79 -3.04 4.35
C SER A 95 1.38 -3.66 4.45
N THR A 96 0.41 -3.16 3.67
CA THR A 96 -0.95 -3.73 3.66
C THR A 96 -1.03 -5.11 2.99
N TRP A 97 0.00 -5.54 2.25
CA TRP A 97 0.08 -6.91 1.70
C TRP A 97 0.16 -7.98 2.79
N ASP A 98 0.65 -7.62 3.97
CA ASP A 98 0.78 -8.53 5.12
C ASP A 98 -0.52 -8.65 5.94
N LEU A 99 -1.57 -7.91 5.58
CA LEU A 99 -2.85 -7.95 6.29
C LEU A 99 -3.60 -9.25 6.01
N ALA A 100 -4.05 -9.93 7.07
CA ALA A 100 -4.81 -11.18 6.99
C ALA A 100 -6.20 -11.04 6.32
N PHE A 101 -6.70 -9.82 6.20
CA PHE A 101 -7.95 -9.51 5.49
C PHE A 101 -7.82 -8.15 4.80
N VAL A 102 -8.19 -8.11 3.53
CA VAL A 102 -8.39 -6.89 2.75
C VAL A 102 -9.66 -7.10 1.93
N SER A 103 -10.56 -6.13 1.91
CA SER A 103 -11.74 -6.18 1.03
C SER A 103 -11.38 -5.74 -0.39
N ASP A 104 -12.08 -6.25 -1.40
CA ASP A 104 -11.85 -5.92 -2.82
C ASP A 104 -11.77 -4.41 -3.10
N THR A 105 -12.55 -3.59 -2.40
CA THR A 105 -12.50 -2.13 -2.55
C THR A 105 -11.19 -1.51 -2.06
N LEU A 106 -10.61 -2.06 -0.98
CA LEU A 106 -9.34 -1.61 -0.42
C LEU A 106 -8.17 -2.16 -1.25
N GLU A 107 -8.32 -3.36 -1.80
CA GLU A 107 -7.39 -3.94 -2.77
C GLU A 107 -7.24 -3.03 -4.00
N VAL A 108 -8.36 -2.62 -4.59
CA VAL A 108 -8.37 -1.69 -5.72
C VAL A 108 -7.78 -0.33 -5.33
N LEU A 109 -8.11 0.18 -4.14
CA LEU A 109 -7.54 1.44 -3.66
C LEU A 109 -6.01 1.36 -3.53
N ARG A 110 -5.47 0.27 -2.98
CA ARG A 110 -4.02 0.04 -2.93
C ARG A 110 -3.40 0.03 -4.32
N GLN A 111 -3.94 -0.77 -5.23
CA GLN A 111 -3.40 -0.92 -6.58
C GLN A 111 -3.39 0.43 -7.32
N ASN A 112 -4.45 1.22 -7.20
CA ASN A 112 -4.50 2.54 -7.79
C ASN A 112 -3.43 3.47 -7.21
N ARG A 113 -3.26 3.47 -5.88
CA ARG A 113 -2.30 4.36 -5.20
C ARG A 113 -0.86 4.00 -5.50
N LEU A 114 -0.53 2.71 -5.49
CA LEU A 114 0.80 2.23 -5.88
C LEU A 114 1.05 2.46 -7.38
N GLY A 115 0.05 2.26 -8.23
CA GLY A 115 0.14 2.54 -9.67
C GLY A 115 0.41 4.02 -9.95
N GLU A 116 -0.27 4.94 -9.27
CA GLU A 116 -0.01 6.38 -9.39
C GLU A 116 1.44 6.74 -8.99
N ILE A 117 1.99 6.10 -7.95
CA ILE A 117 3.39 6.30 -7.53
C ILE A 117 4.35 5.73 -8.58
N GLU A 118 4.05 4.58 -9.15
CA GLU A 118 4.83 3.97 -10.22
C GLU A 118 4.82 4.83 -11.50
N ASP A 119 3.67 5.39 -11.88
CA ASP A 119 3.55 6.32 -13.00
C ASP A 119 4.41 7.57 -12.78
N MET A 120 4.39 8.16 -11.58
CA MET A 120 5.27 9.28 -11.23
C MET A 120 6.75 8.90 -11.33
N ARG A 121 7.13 7.70 -10.87
CA ARG A 121 8.49 7.18 -11.00
C ARG A 121 8.89 7.01 -12.46
N ASN A 122 8.00 6.51 -13.31
CA ASN A 122 8.28 6.34 -14.75
C ASN A 122 8.50 7.69 -15.43
N VAL A 123 7.71 8.71 -15.10
CA VAL A 123 7.95 10.08 -15.59
C VAL A 123 9.32 10.59 -15.14
N GLN A 124 9.77 10.30 -13.93
CA GLN A 124 11.13 10.66 -13.50
C GLN A 124 12.21 9.93 -14.29
N LYS A 125 12.02 8.64 -14.59
CA LYS A 125 12.95 7.88 -15.42
C LYS A 125 13.06 8.46 -16.82
N ASP A 126 11.94 8.92 -17.40
CA ASP A 126 11.95 9.60 -18.70
C ASP A 126 12.73 10.92 -18.64
N LEU A 127 12.59 11.69 -17.55
CA LEU A 127 13.38 12.91 -17.34
C LEU A 127 14.88 12.60 -17.20
N LEU A 128 15.22 11.55 -16.46
CA LEU A 128 16.61 11.09 -16.33
C LEU A 128 17.18 10.66 -17.70
N ALA A 129 16.41 9.89 -18.47
CA ALA A 129 16.81 9.48 -19.82
C ALA A 129 17.04 10.69 -20.74
N ASN A 130 16.15 11.69 -20.70
CA ASN A 130 16.33 12.94 -21.44
C ASN A 130 17.58 13.73 -21.00
N ALA A 131 17.89 13.72 -19.71
CA ALA A 131 19.10 14.36 -19.19
C ALA A 131 20.37 13.62 -19.63
N ASN A 132 20.36 12.28 -19.60
CA ASN A 132 21.45 11.45 -20.10
C ASN A 132 21.67 11.65 -21.61
N ASP A 133 20.59 11.70 -22.40
CA ASP A 133 20.65 12.02 -23.84
C ASP A 133 21.28 13.39 -24.12
N ALA A 134 21.06 14.37 -23.24
CA ALA A 134 21.66 15.69 -23.35
C ALA A 134 23.16 15.66 -22.99
N LEU A 135 23.55 14.88 -21.97
CA LEU A 135 24.95 14.64 -21.63
C LEU A 135 25.72 13.95 -22.76
N ASP A 136 25.12 12.94 -23.40
CA ASP A 136 25.72 12.22 -24.54
C ASP A 136 25.95 13.13 -25.75
N LYS A 137 25.12 14.16 -25.91
CA LYS A 137 25.27 15.20 -26.94
C LYS A 137 26.25 16.32 -26.52
N GLY A 138 26.81 16.24 -25.32
CA GLY A 138 27.72 17.24 -24.75
C GLY A 138 27.02 18.48 -24.18
N ASP A 139 25.69 18.52 -24.15
CA ASP A 139 24.90 19.65 -23.63
C ASP A 139 24.58 19.47 -22.14
N THR A 140 25.63 19.62 -21.35
CA THR A 140 25.59 19.61 -19.88
C THR A 140 24.66 20.66 -19.25
N ALA A 141 24.43 21.80 -19.92
CA ALA A 141 23.53 22.84 -19.42
C ALA A 141 22.05 22.41 -19.56
N ALA A 142 21.70 21.78 -20.69
CA ALA A 142 20.37 21.21 -20.88
C ALA A 142 20.10 20.06 -19.91
N ALA A 143 21.06 19.15 -19.70
CA ALA A 143 20.95 18.07 -18.73
C ALA A 143 20.72 18.58 -17.30
N ALA A 144 21.53 19.55 -16.88
CA ALA A 144 21.39 20.22 -15.58
C ALA A 144 20.01 20.86 -15.40
N LYS A 145 19.49 21.52 -16.43
CA LYS A 145 18.19 22.19 -16.38
C LYS A 145 17.05 21.19 -16.17
N ILE A 146 17.06 20.06 -16.88
CA ILE A 146 16.02 19.02 -16.78
C ILE A 146 15.94 18.47 -15.34
N VAL A 147 17.09 18.22 -14.73
CA VAL A 147 17.22 17.60 -13.40
C VAL A 147 16.94 18.60 -12.27
N THR A 148 17.35 19.87 -12.42
CA THR A 148 17.18 20.90 -11.39
C THR A 148 15.80 21.58 -11.40
N GLU A 149 15.10 21.59 -12.53
CA GLU A 149 13.73 22.10 -12.61
C GLU A 149 12.68 21.12 -12.08
N TYR A 150 13.06 19.85 -11.89
CA TYR A 150 12.18 18.85 -11.31
C TYR A 150 11.92 19.14 -9.82
N LYS A 151 10.65 19.43 -9.49
CA LYS A 151 10.18 19.72 -8.12
C LYS A 151 9.35 18.61 -7.48
N GLY A 152 9.26 17.45 -8.14
CA GLY A 152 8.47 16.33 -7.64
C GLY A 152 9.23 15.47 -6.62
N ALA A 153 8.58 14.41 -6.17
CA ALA A 153 9.11 13.42 -5.24
C ALA A 153 10.31 12.69 -5.84
N MET A 154 11.39 12.44 -5.08
CA MET A 154 12.46 11.56 -5.57
C MET A 154 12.08 10.08 -5.34
N LEU A 155 11.55 9.43 -6.38
CA LEU A 155 11.05 8.03 -6.35
C LEU A 155 11.96 7.04 -7.09
N LEU A 156 13.08 7.54 -7.64
CA LEU A 156 14.08 6.72 -8.32
C LEU A 156 14.78 5.76 -7.35
N TYR A 157 15.01 4.54 -7.84
CA TYR A 157 15.76 3.52 -7.11
C TYR A 157 17.25 3.86 -7.05
N THR A 158 18.01 3.13 -6.21
CA THR A 158 19.41 3.44 -5.89
C THR A 158 20.34 3.61 -7.10
N GLY A 159 20.13 2.84 -8.18
CA GLY A 159 20.88 2.99 -9.43
C GLY A 159 20.60 4.33 -10.12
N ASP A 160 19.37 4.50 -10.61
CA ASP A 160 18.90 5.72 -11.29
C ASP A 160 19.10 7.00 -10.44
N LYS A 161 18.96 6.89 -9.12
CA LYS A 161 19.21 7.98 -8.18
C LYS A 161 20.68 8.40 -8.16
N SER A 162 21.61 7.44 -8.22
CA SER A 162 23.03 7.76 -8.26
C SER A 162 23.41 8.50 -9.55
N GLU A 163 22.84 8.09 -10.69
CA GLU A 163 23.01 8.80 -11.96
C GLU A 163 22.45 10.23 -11.87
N TRP A 164 21.23 10.37 -11.35
CA TRP A 164 20.63 11.68 -11.12
C TRP A 164 21.52 12.60 -10.28
N ASP A 165 22.05 12.10 -9.16
CA ASP A 165 22.94 12.85 -8.27
C ASP A 165 24.28 13.23 -8.95
N GLU A 166 24.78 12.41 -9.87
CA GLU A 166 25.96 12.73 -10.67
C GLU A 166 25.69 13.89 -11.64
N ILE A 167 24.54 13.90 -12.31
CA ILE A 167 24.12 15.01 -13.19
C ILE A 167 24.00 16.31 -12.38
N VAL A 168 23.41 16.26 -11.18
CA VAL A 168 23.34 17.39 -10.26
C VAL A 168 24.74 17.90 -9.91
N LYS A 169 25.68 17.02 -9.53
CA LYS A 169 27.07 17.43 -9.21
C LYS A 169 27.78 18.06 -10.41
N ILE A 170 27.59 17.54 -11.62
CA ILE A 170 28.16 18.13 -12.84
C ILE A 170 27.65 19.56 -13.00
N SER A 171 26.35 19.78 -12.79
CA SER A 171 25.74 21.11 -12.87
C SER A 171 26.30 22.10 -11.84
N GLU A 172 26.50 21.67 -10.59
CA GLU A 172 27.04 22.51 -9.52
C GLU A 172 28.49 22.92 -9.80
N ILE A 173 29.29 21.99 -10.31
CA ILE A 173 30.69 22.23 -10.70
C ILE A 173 30.74 23.23 -11.86
N GLN A 174 29.82 23.14 -12.82
CA GLN A 174 29.75 24.08 -13.94
C GLN A 174 29.31 25.47 -13.50
N ALA A 175 28.26 25.57 -12.68
CA ALA A 175 27.83 26.85 -12.11
C ALA A 175 28.95 27.52 -11.29
N ALA A 176 29.71 26.75 -10.52
CA ALA A 176 30.87 27.26 -9.78
C ALA A 176 32.00 27.74 -10.70
N LYS A 177 32.28 27.04 -11.80
CA LYS A 177 33.26 27.47 -12.81
C LYS A 177 32.84 28.74 -13.53
N ASP A 178 31.56 28.88 -13.87
CA ASP A 178 31.04 30.07 -14.55
C ASP A 178 30.99 31.27 -13.62
N ALA A 179 30.64 31.08 -12.35
CA ALA A 179 30.73 32.12 -11.32
C ALA A 179 32.19 32.57 -11.07
N ALA A 180 33.15 31.64 -11.10
CA ALA A 180 34.58 31.95 -10.99
C ALA A 180 35.12 32.70 -12.23
N LYS A 181 34.64 32.36 -13.43
CA LYS A 181 34.96 33.12 -14.65
C LYS A 181 34.36 34.53 -14.62
N ALA A 182 33.11 34.68 -14.19
CA ALA A 182 32.45 35.98 -14.09
C ALA A 182 33.13 36.90 -13.08
N SER A 183 33.59 36.37 -11.94
CA SER A 183 34.34 37.15 -10.95
C SER A 183 35.76 37.50 -11.41
N ALA A 184 36.41 36.65 -12.21
CA ALA A 184 37.70 36.96 -12.83
C ALA A 184 37.60 38.07 -13.89
N VAL A 185 36.54 38.08 -14.71
CA VAL A 185 36.30 39.14 -15.70
C VAL A 185 35.89 40.46 -15.04
N ALA A 186 35.17 40.42 -13.91
CA ALA A 186 34.84 41.61 -13.14
C ALA A 186 36.04 42.20 -12.37
N ALA A 187 37.12 41.42 -12.19
CA ALA A 187 38.33 41.83 -11.49
C ALA A 187 39.44 42.36 -12.41
N GLU A 188 39.24 42.40 -13.74
CA GLU A 188 40.20 42.99 -14.68
C GLU A 188 40.00 44.52 -14.72
N PRO A 189 40.86 45.34 -14.09
CA PRO A 189 40.72 46.78 -14.18
C PRO A 189 41.23 47.24 -15.54
N ALA A 190 40.51 48.18 -16.14
CA ALA A 190 40.89 48.92 -17.32
C ALA A 190 42.30 49.56 -17.16
N ASN A 191 43.34 48.86 -17.59
CA ASN A 191 44.70 49.39 -17.68
C ASN A 191 45.16 49.31 -19.14
N SER A 192 44.43 49.99 -20.03
CA SER A 192 44.89 50.28 -21.38
C SER A 192 44.29 51.59 -21.89
N ALA A 193 44.60 52.68 -21.19
CA ALA A 193 44.39 54.05 -21.68
C ALA A 193 45.32 55.04 -20.95
N ALA A 194 46.62 54.81 -20.99
CA ALA A 194 47.61 55.81 -20.57
C ALA A 194 48.95 55.60 -21.28
N ASP A 195 48.93 55.61 -22.62
CA ASP A 195 50.17 55.79 -23.39
C ASP A 195 49.91 56.64 -24.64
N SER A 196 49.65 57.94 -24.44
CA SER A 196 49.89 58.96 -25.47
C SER A 196 49.77 60.38 -24.88
N SER A 197 50.77 60.86 -24.14
CA SER A 197 51.23 62.26 -24.24
C SER A 197 52.41 62.54 -23.31
N ALA A 198 53.63 62.35 -23.82
CA ALA A 198 54.81 63.07 -23.31
C ALA A 198 55.85 63.17 -24.44
N ALA A 199 55.50 63.93 -25.48
CA ALA A 199 56.44 64.38 -26.49
C ALA A 199 56.08 65.80 -26.92
N LYS A 200 56.45 66.79 -26.10
CA LYS A 200 57.10 68.06 -26.50
C LYS A 200 57.23 68.99 -25.29
#